data_AF-A0A7K9G2J1-F1
#
_entry.id   AF-A0A7K9G2J1-F1
#
_cell.length_a   1.000
_cell.length_b   1.000
_cell.length_c   1.000
_cell.angle_alpha   90.00
_cell.angle_beta   90.00
_cell.angle_gamma   90.00
#
_symmetry.space_group_name_H-M   'P 1'
#
loop_
_entity.id
_entity.type
_entity.pdbx_description
1 polymer ?
#
loop_
_entity_poly.entity_id
_entity_poly.type
_entity_poly.pdbx_seq_one_letter_code
_entity_poly.pdbx_strand_id
1 'polypeptide(L)'
;QKSKISTYEKMWAFMSSRQQTALVKNNDEGIQRVLTTDYALLMESTSIEYVTQRNCNLTQIGGLIDSKGYGVGTPIGSPYRDKITIAILQLQEEGKLHMMKEKWWRGNGCPEEDSKEASALGVENIGGIFIVLAAGLVLSVFVAIGEFIYKSRKNSDIEQ
;
A
#
# COMPACT_ATOMS: atom_id res chain seq x y z
N GLN A 1 29.00 -4.70 -10.76
CA GLN A 1 29.27 -3.26 -10.99
C GLN A 1 28.88 -2.53 -9.71
N LYS A 2 29.76 -1.73 -9.09
CA LYS A 2 29.43 -0.99 -7.85
C LYS A 2 28.59 0.23 -8.21
N SER A 3 27.56 0.54 -7.41
CA SER A 3 26.82 1.79 -7.56
C SER A 3 27.77 2.98 -7.35
N LYS A 4 27.61 4.06 -8.12
CA LYS A 4 28.39 5.31 -7.93
C LYS A 4 27.68 6.31 -7.02
N ILE A 5 26.50 5.96 -6.50
CA ILE A 5 25.66 6.82 -5.66
C ILE A 5 25.77 6.33 -4.21
N SER A 6 26.20 7.22 -3.32
CA SER A 6 26.52 6.89 -1.92
C SER A 6 25.35 6.27 -1.15
N THR A 7 24.12 6.72 -1.41
CA THR A 7 22.91 6.15 -0.79
C THR A 7 22.72 4.68 -1.19
N TYR A 8 22.86 4.36 -2.48
CA TYR A 8 22.71 2.99 -2.97
C TYR A 8 23.89 2.09 -2.56
N GLU A 9 25.09 2.64 -2.40
CA GLU A 9 26.21 1.91 -1.81
C GLU A 9 25.92 1.50 -0.36
N LYS A 10 25.34 2.41 0.45
CA LYS A 10 24.92 2.11 1.83
C LYS A 10 23.80 1.07 1.87
N MET A 11 22.79 1.20 1.00
CA MET A 11 21.72 0.20 0.88
C MET A 11 22.27 -1.17 0.49
N TRP A 12 23.20 -1.22 -0.47
CA TRP A 12 23.86 -2.46 -0.84
C TRP A 12 24.70 -3.05 0.29
N ALA A 13 25.47 -2.23 1.01
CA ALA A 13 26.25 -2.69 2.16
C ALA A 13 25.34 -3.34 3.22
N PHE A 14 24.19 -2.71 3.53
CA PHE A 14 23.18 -3.28 4.41
C PHE A 14 22.66 -4.64 3.89
N MET A 15 22.21 -4.71 2.63
CA MET A 15 21.69 -5.96 2.05
C MET A 15 22.74 -7.07 2.00
N SER A 16 23.98 -6.74 1.63
CA SER A 16 25.09 -7.68 1.54
C SER A 16 25.54 -8.23 2.90
N SER A 17 25.42 -7.45 3.97
CA SER A 17 25.72 -7.91 5.34
C SER A 17 24.67 -8.88 5.89
N ARG A 18 23.47 -8.87 5.29
CA ARG A 18 22.28 -9.60 5.76
C ARG A 18 21.66 -10.44 4.64
N GLN A 19 22.47 -11.10 3.83
CA GLN A 19 21.99 -11.80 2.62
C GLN A 19 20.82 -12.77 2.89
N GLN A 20 20.87 -13.54 3.99
CA GLN A 20 19.83 -14.52 4.31
C GLN A 20 18.47 -13.88 4.64
N THR A 21 18.45 -12.66 5.17
CA THR A 21 17.22 -11.98 5.56
C THR A 21 16.80 -10.88 4.60
N ALA A 22 17.73 -10.26 3.87
CA ALA A 22 17.45 -9.19 2.93
C ALA A 22 17.13 -9.68 1.51
N LEU A 23 17.72 -10.80 1.09
CA LEU A 23 17.54 -11.35 -0.26
C LEU A 23 16.61 -12.57 -0.24
N VAL A 24 15.83 -12.72 -1.30
CA VAL A 24 14.92 -13.84 -1.54
C VAL A 24 15.33 -14.55 -2.82
N LYS A 25 14.93 -15.82 -3.00
CA LYS A 25 15.33 -16.60 -4.17
C LYS A 25 14.55 -16.24 -5.42
N ASN A 26 13.28 -15.87 -5.25
CA ASN A 26 12.37 -15.52 -6.34
C ASN A 26 11.36 -14.46 -5.89
N ASN A 27 10.65 -13.88 -6.86
CA ASN A 27 9.68 -12.82 -6.60
C ASN A 27 8.47 -13.32 -5.80
N ASP A 28 8.03 -14.56 -6.01
CA ASP A 28 6.86 -15.12 -5.31
C ASP A 28 7.11 -15.24 -3.79
N GLU A 29 8.28 -15.75 -3.40
CA GLU A 29 8.74 -15.79 -2.01
C GLU A 29 8.84 -14.37 -1.42
N GLY A 30 9.37 -13.43 -2.20
CA GLY A 30 9.42 -12.02 -1.82
C GLY A 30 8.04 -11.42 -1.56
N ILE A 31 7.08 -11.65 -2.47
CA ILE A 31 5.70 -11.16 -2.36
C ILE A 31 5.01 -11.74 -1.11
N GLN A 32 5.13 -13.05 -0.90
CA GLN A 32 4.58 -13.70 0.31
C GLN A 32 5.19 -13.13 1.59
N ARG A 33 6.48 -12.81 1.57
CA ARG A 33 7.17 -12.23 2.72
C ARG A 33 6.74 -10.79 3.00
N VAL A 34 6.54 -9.98 1.96
CA VAL A 34 5.98 -8.61 2.10
C VAL A 34 4.59 -8.65 2.73
N LEU A 35 3.76 -9.64 2.36
CA LEU A 35 2.40 -9.77 2.91
C LEU A 35 2.34 -10.25 4.36
N THR A 36 3.36 -10.95 4.84
CA THR A 36 3.34 -11.65 6.13
C THR A 36 4.22 -10.98 7.18
N THR A 37 5.21 -10.18 6.77
CA THR A 37 6.22 -9.59 7.65
C THR A 37 6.48 -8.13 7.28
N ASP A 38 7.11 -7.38 8.18
CA ASP A 38 7.56 -6.01 7.90
C ASP A 38 8.81 -6.03 6.99
N TYR A 39 8.57 -6.25 5.70
CA TYR A 39 9.59 -6.38 4.67
C TYR A 39 9.16 -5.62 3.42
N ALA A 40 10.10 -4.90 2.81
CA ALA A 40 9.93 -4.24 1.53
C ALA A 40 10.78 -4.93 0.47
N LEU A 41 10.19 -5.20 -0.69
CA LEU A 41 10.85 -5.85 -1.82
C LEU A 41 11.12 -4.84 -2.93
N LEU A 42 12.36 -4.83 -3.44
CA LEU A 42 12.68 -4.15 -4.70
C LEU A 42 12.43 -5.10 -5.86
N MET A 43 11.53 -4.72 -6.76
CA MET A 43 11.15 -5.49 -7.94
C MET A 43 11.00 -4.56 -9.15
N GLU A 44 11.01 -5.13 -10.36
CA GLU A 44 10.80 -4.37 -11.57
C GLU A 44 9.39 -3.76 -11.63
N SER A 45 9.29 -2.54 -12.14
CA SER A 45 8.04 -1.75 -12.17
C SER A 45 6.89 -2.46 -12.88
N THR A 46 7.16 -3.13 -14.00
CA THR A 46 6.14 -3.88 -14.75
C THR A 46 5.59 -5.07 -13.96
N SER A 47 6.44 -5.73 -13.18
CA SER A 47 6.04 -6.81 -12.28
C SER A 47 5.24 -6.28 -11.10
N ILE A 48 5.64 -5.12 -10.55
CA ILE A 48 4.89 -4.45 -9.47
C ILE A 48 3.50 -4.08 -9.96
N GLU A 49 3.38 -3.38 -11.09
CA GLU A 49 2.11 -3.01 -11.73
C GLU A 49 1.20 -4.24 -11.94
N TYR A 50 1.77 -5.35 -12.40
CA TYR A 50 1.01 -6.58 -12.62
C TYR A 50 0.43 -7.18 -11.33
N VAL A 51 1.25 -7.21 -10.27
CA VAL A 51 0.91 -7.84 -8.99
C VAL A 51 -0.04 -6.96 -8.18
N THR A 52 0.17 -5.65 -8.12
CA THR A 52 -0.69 -4.72 -7.37
C THR A 52 -2.09 -4.62 -7.98
N GLN A 53 -2.22 -4.74 -9.31
CA GLN A 53 -3.54 -4.83 -9.96
C GLN A 53 -4.33 -6.09 -9.61
N ARG A 54 -3.69 -7.12 -9.02
CA ARG A 54 -4.30 -8.41 -8.67
C ARG A 54 -4.38 -8.63 -7.16
N ASN A 55 -3.56 -7.94 -6.37
CA ASN A 55 -3.51 -8.08 -4.94
C ASN A 55 -3.48 -6.70 -4.28
N CYS A 56 -4.63 -6.32 -3.73
CA CYS A 56 -4.86 -4.97 -3.18
C CYS A 56 -4.22 -4.76 -1.81
N ASN A 57 -3.65 -5.80 -1.21
CA ASN A 57 -2.89 -5.69 0.03
C ASN A 57 -1.45 -5.20 -0.20
N LEU A 58 -1.05 -5.02 -1.46
CA LEU A 58 0.27 -4.56 -1.85
C LEU A 58 0.19 -3.14 -2.39
N THR A 59 1.12 -2.30 -1.97
CA THR A 59 1.23 -0.92 -2.42
C THR A 59 2.60 -0.65 -3.01
N GLN A 60 2.64 0.08 -4.13
CA GLN A 60 3.90 0.56 -4.68
C GLN A 60 4.35 1.80 -3.91
N ILE A 61 5.57 1.77 -3.39
CA ILE A 61 6.18 2.90 -2.71
C ILE A 61 7.23 3.55 -3.61
N GLY A 62 7.08 4.85 -3.86
CA GLY A 62 8.01 5.63 -4.67
C GLY A 62 7.86 5.42 -6.18
N GLY A 63 8.81 5.97 -6.92
CA GLY A 63 8.85 5.92 -8.39
C GLY A 63 9.91 4.96 -8.93
N LEU A 64 10.18 5.10 -10.23
CA LEU A 64 11.23 4.34 -10.90
C LEU A 64 12.62 4.77 -10.37
N ILE A 65 13.39 3.79 -9.90
CA ILE A 65 14.75 4.00 -9.40
C ILE A 65 15.76 4.06 -10.56
N ASP A 66 15.44 3.37 -11.65
CA ASP A 66 16.18 3.38 -12.91
C ASP A 66 15.23 3.39 -14.12
N SER A 67 15.79 3.71 -15.29
CA SER A 67 15.10 3.62 -16.57
C SER A 67 15.73 2.48 -17.37
N LYS A 68 15.09 1.32 -17.32
CA LYS A 68 15.46 0.11 -18.05
C LYS A 68 14.28 -0.36 -18.89
N GLY A 69 14.57 -1.15 -19.91
CA GLY A 69 13.56 -1.75 -20.79
C GLY A 69 13.91 -3.19 -21.13
N TYR A 70 12.88 -3.97 -21.43
CA TYR A 70 13.03 -5.33 -21.96
C TYR A 70 13.42 -5.31 -23.44
N GLY A 71 14.27 -6.25 -23.83
CA GLY A 71 14.69 -6.43 -25.22
C GLY A 71 14.82 -7.90 -25.58
N VAL A 72 14.85 -8.20 -26.87
CA VAL A 72 15.05 -9.55 -27.39
C VAL A 72 16.55 -9.78 -27.63
N GLY A 73 17.15 -10.68 -26.85
CA GLY A 73 18.56 -11.03 -26.98
C GLY A 73 18.81 -11.98 -28.16
N THR A 74 19.70 -11.61 -29.08
CA THR A 74 20.17 -12.49 -30.17
C THR A 74 21.66 -12.76 -30.04
N PRO A 75 22.17 -13.92 -30.50
CA PRO A 75 23.61 -14.16 -30.58
C PRO A 75 24.35 -13.06 -31.36
N ILE A 76 25.60 -12.80 -30.98
CA ILE A 76 26.46 -11.83 -31.68
C ILE A 76 26.63 -12.29 -33.13
N GLY A 77 26.40 -11.38 -34.08
CA GLY A 77 26.46 -11.67 -35.52
C GLY A 77 25.24 -12.40 -36.08
N SER A 78 24.16 -12.56 -35.30
CA SER A 78 22.93 -13.18 -35.79
C SER A 78 22.33 -12.41 -36.98
N PRO A 79 22.01 -13.07 -38.11
CA PRO A 79 21.36 -12.43 -39.26
C PRO A 79 19.91 -12.02 -38.97
N TYR A 80 19.35 -12.45 -37.82
CA TYR A 80 17.98 -12.13 -37.41
C TYR A 80 17.88 -10.84 -36.62
N ARG A 81 18.99 -10.31 -36.09
CA ARG A 81 18.97 -9.11 -35.24
C ARG A 81 18.23 -7.96 -35.92
N ASP A 82 18.62 -7.64 -37.15
CA ASP A 82 18.07 -6.48 -37.85
C ASP A 82 16.60 -6.71 -38.25
N LYS A 83 16.23 -7.95 -38.62
CA LYS A 83 14.83 -8.32 -38.92
C LYS A 83 13.94 -8.20 -37.68
N ILE A 84 14.41 -8.67 -36.52
CA ILE A 84 13.68 -8.58 -35.25
C ILE A 84 13.52 -7.12 -34.84
N THR A 85 14.58 -6.31 -34.95
CA THR A 85 14.51 -4.88 -34.65
C THR A 85 13.47 -4.18 -35.51
N ILE A 86 13.46 -4.41 -36.83
CA ILE A 86 12.46 -3.82 -37.73
C ILE A 86 11.04 -4.26 -37.36
N ALA A 87 10.85 -5.54 -37.05
CA ALA A 87 9.54 -6.06 -36.64
C ALA A 87 9.05 -5.42 -35.33
N ILE A 88 9.93 -5.23 -34.34
CA ILE A 88 9.58 -4.55 -33.08
C ILE A 88 9.17 -3.10 -33.34
N LEU A 89 9.89 -2.39 -34.21
CA LEU A 89 9.55 -1.02 -34.58
C LEU A 89 8.17 -0.93 -35.25
N GLN A 90 7.86 -1.85 -36.17
CA GLN A 90 6.53 -1.94 -36.79
C GLN A 90 5.43 -2.20 -35.77
N LEU A 91 5.65 -3.14 -34.84
CA LEU A 91 4.68 -3.42 -33.76
C LEU A 91 4.48 -2.22 -32.81
N GLN A 92 5.52 -1.41 -32.60
CA GLN A 92 5.45 -0.20 -31.79
C GLN A 92 4.71 0.92 -32.53
N GLU A 93 5.01 1.16 -33.80
CA GLU A 93 4.36 2.16 -34.65
C GLU A 93 2.86 1.87 -34.83
N GLU A 94 2.49 0.60 -34.99
CA GLU A 94 1.10 0.15 -35.06
C GLU A 94 0.39 0.14 -33.69
N GLY A 95 1.09 0.44 -32.59
CA GLY A 95 0.52 0.41 -31.23
C GLY A 95 0.18 -0.99 -30.71
N LYS A 96 0.55 -2.06 -31.42
CA LYS A 96 0.26 -3.45 -31.04
C LYS A 96 0.87 -3.83 -29.70
N LEU A 97 2.07 -3.34 -29.39
CA LEU A 97 2.71 -3.59 -28.10
C LEU A 97 1.88 -3.01 -26.94
N HIS A 98 1.29 -1.82 -27.12
CA HIS A 98 0.44 -1.20 -26.12
C HIS A 98 -0.87 -1.99 -25.93
N MET A 99 -1.53 -2.37 -27.03
CA MET A 99 -2.73 -3.21 -26.98
C MET A 99 -2.47 -4.55 -26.28
N MET A 100 -1.32 -5.17 -26.52
CA MET A 100 -0.91 -6.38 -25.80
C MET A 100 -0.68 -6.09 -24.31
N LYS A 101 0.02 -4.99 -23.96
CA LYS A 101 0.21 -4.61 -22.56
C LYS A 101 -1.15 -4.49 -21.87
N GLU A 102 -2.06 -3.68 -22.38
CA GLU A 102 -3.38 -3.49 -21.77
C GLU A 102 -4.13 -4.82 -21.61
N LYS A 103 -4.12 -5.67 -22.64
CA LYS A 103 -4.78 -6.97 -22.61
C LYS A 103 -4.25 -7.91 -21.52
N TRP A 104 -2.94 -7.95 -21.31
CA TRP A 104 -2.30 -8.89 -20.39
C TRP A 104 -2.12 -8.32 -18.97
N TRP A 105 -1.96 -7.00 -18.85
CA TRP A 105 -1.76 -6.35 -17.56
C TRP A 105 -3.07 -6.05 -16.85
N ARG A 106 -4.12 -5.56 -17.54
CA ARG A 106 -5.41 -5.18 -16.90
C ARG A 106 -5.87 -6.30 -15.97
N GLY A 107 -5.74 -6.05 -14.67
CA GLY A 107 -6.32 -6.86 -13.62
C GLY A 107 -7.69 -6.32 -13.25
N ASN A 108 -8.71 -7.18 -13.25
CA ASN A 108 -10.02 -6.87 -12.67
C ASN A 108 -10.03 -7.11 -11.15
N GLY A 109 -8.84 -7.18 -10.52
CA GLY A 109 -8.67 -7.76 -9.19
C GLY A 109 -8.86 -6.77 -8.05
N CYS A 110 -8.62 -5.49 -8.30
CA CYS A 110 -8.78 -4.44 -7.31
C CYS A 110 -9.75 -3.38 -7.82
N PRO A 111 -10.64 -2.86 -6.97
CA PRO A 111 -11.36 -1.64 -7.31
C PRO A 111 -10.32 -0.59 -7.69
N GLU A 112 -10.53 0.13 -8.79
CA GLU A 112 -9.76 1.34 -9.02
C GLU A 112 -9.90 2.17 -7.75
N GLU A 113 -8.78 2.54 -7.12
CA GLU A 113 -8.83 3.50 -6.03
C GLU A 113 -9.42 4.76 -6.63
N ASP A 114 -10.72 4.96 -6.43
CA ASP A 114 -11.44 6.19 -6.71
C ASP A 114 -10.74 7.28 -5.91
N SER A 115 -9.76 7.87 -6.56
CA SER A 115 -9.29 9.23 -6.41
C SER A 115 -9.43 9.80 -5.01
N LYS A 116 -8.73 9.27 -4.00
CA LYS A 116 -8.49 9.93 -2.70
C LYS A 116 -9.65 10.85 -2.29
N GLU A 117 -10.89 10.35 -2.28
CA GLU A 117 -11.96 11.14 -1.69
C GLU A 117 -11.59 11.21 -0.22
N ALA A 118 -11.22 12.41 0.22
CA ALA A 118 -10.77 12.69 1.57
C ALA A 118 -11.67 11.92 2.51
N SER A 119 -11.12 10.90 3.19
CA SER A 119 -11.90 9.96 4.00
C SER A 119 -12.82 10.79 4.87
N ALA A 120 -14.12 10.85 4.49
CA ALA A 120 -15.09 11.66 5.20
C ALA A 120 -14.97 11.21 6.65
N LEU A 121 -14.57 12.11 7.57
CA LEU A 121 -14.16 11.75 8.92
C LEU A 121 -15.22 10.81 9.50
N GLY A 122 -14.89 9.52 9.51
CA GLY A 122 -15.84 8.49 9.85
C GLY A 122 -16.28 8.68 11.28
N VAL A 123 -17.46 8.16 11.62
CA VAL A 123 -17.99 8.14 13.00
C VAL A 123 -16.95 7.60 13.99
N GLU A 124 -15.96 6.82 13.54
CA GLU A 124 -14.81 6.35 14.32
C GLU A 124 -13.96 7.48 14.94
N ASN A 125 -13.79 8.62 14.25
CA ASN A 125 -13.03 9.76 14.77
C ASN A 125 -13.89 10.72 15.62
N ILE A 126 -15.21 10.72 15.46
CA ILE A 126 -16.16 11.61 16.15
C ILE A 126 -16.89 10.89 17.30
N GLY A 127 -16.82 9.56 17.36
CA GLY A 127 -17.52 8.70 18.33
C GLY A 127 -17.18 9.03 19.78
N GLY A 128 -15.97 9.53 20.05
CA GLY A 128 -15.58 9.98 21.39
C GLY A 128 -16.48 11.10 21.95
N ILE A 129 -16.96 12.02 21.10
CA ILE A 129 -17.81 13.13 21.52
C ILE A 129 -19.18 12.62 21.97
N PHE A 130 -19.75 11.66 21.24
CA PHE A 130 -21.03 11.04 21.58
C PHE A 130 -20.97 10.25 22.90
N ILE A 131 -19.85 9.55 23.15
CA ILE A 131 -19.63 8.82 24.40
C ILE A 131 -19.55 9.79 25.59
N VAL A 132 -18.80 10.89 25.47
CA VAL A 132 -18.69 11.90 26.52
C VAL A 132 -20.04 12.56 26.81
N LEU A 133 -20.82 12.89 25.77
CA LEU A 133 -22.17 13.43 25.91
C LEU A 133 -23.10 12.48 26.66
N ALA A 134 -23.12 11.20 26.28
CA ALA A 134 -23.96 10.19 26.94
C ALA A 134 -23.57 9.99 28.41
N ALA A 135 -22.27 9.90 28.70
CA ALA A 135 -21.77 9.77 30.07
C ALA A 135 -22.13 10.98 30.93
N GLY A 136 -21.99 12.20 30.40
CA GLY A 136 -22.37 13.43 31.10
C GLY A 136 -23.86 13.50 31.42
N LEU A 137 -24.72 13.03 30.50
CA LEU A 137 -26.17 12.99 30.68
C LEU A 137 -26.58 11.99 31.77
N VAL A 138 -25.96 10.80 31.78
CA VAL A 138 -26.20 9.79 32.82
C VAL A 138 -25.74 10.29 34.19
N LEU A 139 -24.56 10.91 34.26
CA LEU A 139 -23.99 11.40 35.52
C LEU A 139 -24.80 12.55 36.12
N SER A 140 -25.36 13.44 35.28
CA SER A 140 -26.23 14.52 35.75
C SER A 140 -27.54 13.99 36.36
N VAL A 141 -28.14 12.95 35.76
CA VAL A 141 -29.34 12.30 36.29
C VAL A 141 -29.05 11.65 37.64
N PHE A 142 -27.92 10.97 37.81
CA PHE A 142 -27.53 10.39 39.09
C PHE A 142 -27.32 11.45 40.18
N VAL A 143 -26.68 12.57 39.86
CA VAL A 143 -26.51 13.69 40.80
C VAL A 143 -27.85 14.29 41.21
N ALA A 144 -28.75 14.53 40.24
CA ALA A 144 -30.08 15.07 40.51
C ALA A 144 -30.91 14.16 41.44
N ILE A 145 -30.87 12.83 41.22
CA ILE A 145 -31.52 11.86 42.10
C ILE A 145 -30.88 11.88 43.50
N GLY A 146 -29.56 11.93 43.59
CA GLY A 146 -28.83 12.00 44.85
C GLY A 146 -29.19 13.23 45.68
N GLU A 147 -29.22 14.41 45.05
CA GLU A 147 -29.63 15.66 45.70
C GLU A 147 -31.10 15.64 46.13
N PHE A 148 -31.98 15.08 45.30
CA PHE A 148 -33.40 14.95 45.63
C PHE A 148 -33.61 14.09 46.88
N ILE A 149 -32.92 12.95 46.99
CA ILE A 149 -33.00 12.07 48.16
C ILE A 149 -32.41 12.75 49.40
N TYR A 150 -31.25 13.41 49.28
CA TYR A 150 -30.62 14.12 50.39
C TYR A 150 -31.50 15.25 50.93
N LYS A 151 -32.07 16.06 50.03
CA LYS A 151 -32.95 17.17 50.38
C LYS A 151 -34.27 16.67 50.96
N SER A 152 -34.85 15.61 50.40
CA SER A 152 -36.07 14.99 50.95
C SER A 152 -35.84 14.47 52.37
N ARG A 153 -34.74 13.76 52.64
CA ARG A 153 -34.41 13.27 53.99
C ARG A 153 -34.18 14.41 54.97
N LYS A 154 -33.39 15.42 54.59
CA LYS A 154 -33.15 16.60 55.43
C LYS A 154 -34.43 17.37 55.73
N ASN A 155 -35.38 17.46 54.79
CA ASN A 155 -36.67 18.11 55.03
C ASN A 155 -37.54 17.29 55.99
N SER A 156 -37.52 15.94 55.88
CA SER A 156 -38.20 15.05 56.82
C SER A 156 -37.64 15.13 58.25
N ASP A 157 -36.33 15.35 58.39
CA ASP A 157 -35.67 15.52 59.70
C ASP A 157 -35.91 16.90 60.35
N ILE A 158 -36.40 17.90 59.59
CA ILE A 158 -36.70 19.26 60.07
C ILE A 158 -38.17 19.40 60.51
N GLU A 159 -39.06 18.48 60.12
CA GLU A 159 -40.48 18.46 60.50
C GLU A 159 -40.79 17.59 61.75
N GLN A 160 -39.79 17.20 62.55
CA GLN A 160 -39.98 16.59 63.88
C GLN A 160 -39.54 17.51 65.02
#